data_AF-A0A6B3ENT8-F1
#
_entry.id   AF-A0A6B3ENT8-F1
#
_cell.length_a   1.000
_cell.length_b   1.000
_cell.length_c   1.000
_cell.angle_alpha   90.00
_cell.angle_beta   90.00
_cell.angle_gamma   90.00
#
_symmetry.space_group_name_H-M   'P 1'
#
loop_
_entity.id
_entity.type
_entity.pdbx_description
1 polymer ?
#
loop_
_entity_poly.entity_id
_entity_poly.type
_entity_poly.pdbx_seq_one_letter_code
_entity_poly.pdbx_strand_id
1 'polypeptide(L)'
;PYRIAVHDDPTRLVPTHPARINPDWVVTYQGQMYYNPGLPEVRRYVEDAMLDAVAHYDIDAVHWDDYFYPYPVAGQPFDDDRAFALYGGDFPDRAAWRRHNTDQLVRETSARLRRLKPHVRFGISPFGVW
;
A
#
# COMPACT_ATOMS: atom_id res chain seq x y z
N PRO A 1 -4.28 3.91 -2.10
CA PRO A 1 -3.43 2.87 -1.45
C PRO A 1 -4.02 1.46 -1.71
N TYR A 2 -3.56 0.41 -1.02
CA TYR A 2 -3.26 -0.94 -1.54
C TYR A 2 -4.38 -1.81 -2.17
N ARG A 3 -5.64 -1.39 -2.25
CA ARG A 3 -6.69 -2.18 -2.92
C ARG A 3 -6.45 -2.22 -4.43
N ILE A 4 -6.39 -3.43 -4.99
CA ILE A 4 -6.22 -3.68 -6.43
C ILE A 4 -7.57 -3.74 -7.12
N ALA A 5 -8.50 -4.56 -6.61
CA ALA A 5 -9.79 -4.79 -7.21
C ALA A 5 -10.84 -5.21 -6.18
N VAL A 6 -12.11 -4.95 -6.48
CA VAL A 6 -13.26 -5.39 -5.67
C VAL A 6 -13.73 -6.82 -6.00
N HIS A 7 -12.85 -7.61 -6.63
CA HIS A 7 -13.00 -9.03 -6.91
C HIS A 7 -11.64 -9.72 -6.70
N ASP A 8 -11.63 -11.05 -6.66
CA ASP A 8 -10.44 -11.88 -6.43
C ASP A 8 -9.90 -12.61 -7.69
N ASP A 9 -10.55 -12.42 -8.83
CA ASP A 9 -10.14 -13.04 -10.10
C ASP A 9 -9.05 -12.21 -10.84
N PRO A 10 -7.78 -12.67 -10.87
CA PRO A 10 -6.70 -11.95 -11.54
C PRO A 10 -6.84 -11.96 -13.08
N THR A 11 -7.61 -12.86 -13.66
CA THR A 11 -7.77 -12.94 -15.13
C THR A 11 -8.56 -11.77 -15.70
N ARG A 12 -9.36 -11.11 -14.85
CA ARG A 12 -10.09 -9.86 -15.16
C ARG A 12 -9.21 -8.62 -15.20
N LEU A 13 -7.97 -8.69 -14.69
CA LEU A 13 -7.00 -7.61 -14.84
C LEU A 13 -6.33 -7.72 -16.22
N VAL A 14 -5.84 -6.62 -16.80
CA VAL A 14 -5.09 -6.67 -18.06
C VAL A 14 -3.81 -7.54 -17.90
N PRO A 15 -3.36 -8.30 -18.90
CA PRO A 15 -2.24 -9.24 -18.76
C PRO A 15 -0.94 -8.64 -18.20
N THR A 16 -0.70 -7.35 -18.47
CA THR A 16 0.45 -6.58 -18.01
C THR A 16 0.26 -5.93 -16.63
N HIS A 17 -0.88 -6.15 -15.97
CA HIS A 17 -1.17 -5.54 -14.68
C HIS A 17 -0.15 -5.99 -13.61
N PRO A 18 0.39 -5.09 -12.77
CA PRO A 18 1.43 -5.44 -11.79
C PRO A 18 1.06 -6.59 -10.84
N ALA A 19 -0.20 -6.67 -10.40
CA ALA A 19 -0.73 -7.80 -9.63
C ALA A 19 -0.77 -9.15 -10.39
N ARG A 20 -0.84 -9.18 -11.73
CA ARG A 20 -0.78 -10.42 -12.52
C ARG A 20 0.65 -10.89 -12.77
N ILE A 21 1.56 -9.94 -13.00
CA ILE A 21 2.97 -10.25 -13.24
C ILE A 21 3.72 -10.55 -11.93
N ASN A 22 3.25 -10.04 -10.80
CA ASN A 22 3.78 -10.31 -9.46
C ASN A 22 2.69 -10.92 -8.56
N PRO A 23 2.28 -12.19 -8.77
CA PRO A 23 1.21 -12.81 -7.98
C PRO A 23 1.55 -12.87 -6.48
N ASP A 24 2.83 -13.01 -6.12
CA ASP A 24 3.30 -13.04 -4.73
C ASP A 24 3.10 -11.70 -3.98
N TRP A 25 2.74 -10.63 -4.69
CA TRP A 25 2.40 -9.35 -4.08
C TRP A 25 0.94 -9.28 -3.64
N VAL A 26 0.09 -10.21 -4.06
CA VAL A 26 -1.37 -10.12 -3.91
C VAL A 26 -1.84 -10.90 -2.70
N VAL A 27 -2.71 -10.29 -1.90
CA VAL A 27 -3.47 -10.91 -0.82
C VAL A 27 -4.94 -10.80 -1.16
N THR A 28 -5.63 -11.95 -1.19
CA THR A 28 -7.09 -11.98 -1.29
C THR A 28 -7.70 -11.81 0.09
N TYR A 29 -8.58 -10.81 0.23
CA TYR A 29 -9.24 -10.50 1.48
C TYR A 29 -10.68 -10.07 1.21
N GLN A 30 -11.65 -10.72 1.86
CA GLN A 30 -13.09 -10.49 1.64
C GLN A 30 -13.52 -10.54 0.16
N GLY A 31 -12.95 -11.45 -0.64
CA GLY A 31 -13.25 -11.58 -2.07
C GLY A 31 -12.70 -10.42 -2.92
N GLN A 32 -11.77 -9.63 -2.38
CA GLN A 32 -11.11 -8.52 -3.04
C GLN A 32 -9.60 -8.76 -3.10
N MET A 33 -8.91 -8.14 -4.06
CA MET A 33 -7.45 -8.19 -4.16
C MET A 33 -6.81 -6.96 -3.54
N TYR A 34 -5.74 -7.18 -2.76
CA TYR A 34 -4.91 -6.15 -2.16
C TYR A 34 -3.45 -6.42 -2.46
N TYR A 35 -2.64 -5.38 -2.65
CA TYR A 35 -1.20 -5.53 -2.56
C TYR A 35 -0.78 -5.70 -1.09
N ASN A 36 0.20 -6.56 -0.82
CA ASN A 36 0.72 -6.82 0.53
C ASN A 36 1.61 -5.67 1.02
N PRO A 37 1.19 -4.84 2.00
CA PRO A 37 1.98 -3.70 2.45
C PRO A 37 3.27 -4.10 3.18
N GLY A 38 3.35 -5.36 3.62
CA GLY A 38 4.52 -5.93 4.27
C GLY A 38 5.71 -6.19 3.36
N LEU A 39 5.54 -6.12 2.04
CA LEU A 39 6.61 -6.30 1.07
C LEU A 39 7.24 -4.93 0.70
N PRO A 40 8.56 -4.75 0.89
CA PRO A 40 9.24 -3.51 0.48
C PRO A 40 9.03 -3.14 -1.00
N GLU A 41 9.01 -4.13 -1.89
CA GLU A 41 8.81 -3.95 -3.33
C GLU A 41 7.41 -3.41 -3.64
N VAL A 42 6.39 -3.85 -2.90
CA VAL A 42 5.02 -3.33 -3.01
C VAL A 42 4.97 -1.87 -2.58
N ARG A 43 5.61 -1.51 -1.45
CA ARG A 43 5.67 -0.10 -1.01
C ARG A 43 6.33 0.77 -2.08
N ARG A 44 7.47 0.31 -2.60
CA ARG A 44 8.19 1.02 -3.65
C ARG A 44 7.35 1.22 -4.91
N TYR A 45 6.66 0.16 -5.35
CA TYR A 45 5.76 0.23 -6.50
C TYR A 45 4.63 1.24 -6.31
N VAL A 46 3.99 1.26 -5.13
CA VAL A 46 2.92 2.22 -4.82
C VAL A 46 3.45 3.66 -4.83
N GLU A 47 4.62 3.90 -4.24
CA GLU A 47 5.26 5.21 -4.30
C GLU A 47 5.57 5.63 -5.74
N ASP A 48 6.14 4.72 -6.55
CA ASP A 48 6.49 5.00 -7.94
C ASP A 48 5.24 5.35 -8.75
N ALA A 49 4.16 4.58 -8.62
CA ALA A 49 2.89 4.84 -9.30
C ALA A 49 2.29 6.20 -8.92
N MET A 50 2.35 6.59 -7.65
CA MET A 50 1.80 7.87 -7.18
C MET A 50 2.67 9.07 -7.60
N LEU A 51 3.99 8.92 -7.52
CA LEU A 51 4.93 9.99 -7.84
C LEU A 51 5.15 10.15 -9.35
N ASP A 52 4.78 9.17 -10.16
CA ASP A 52 4.74 9.31 -11.62
C ASP A 52 3.83 10.47 -12.04
N ALA A 53 2.64 10.57 -11.44
CA ALA A 53 1.73 11.69 -11.68
C ALA A 53 2.34 13.02 -11.23
N VAL A 54 3.03 13.05 -10.09
CA VAL A 54 3.74 14.25 -9.63
C VAL A 54 4.81 14.68 -10.63
N ALA A 55 5.55 13.73 -11.21
CA ALA A 55 6.61 14.03 -12.16
C ALA A 55 6.05 14.63 -13.46
N HIS A 56 4.94 14.10 -13.96
CA HIS A 56 4.41 14.43 -15.28
C HIS A 56 3.37 15.55 -15.30
N TYR A 57 2.75 15.88 -14.16
CA TYR A 57 1.70 16.89 -14.08
C TYR A 57 2.02 18.00 -13.09
N ASP A 58 1.53 19.19 -13.36
CA ASP A 58 1.61 20.35 -12.47
C ASP A 58 0.42 20.32 -11.51
N ILE A 59 0.65 19.73 -10.33
CA ILE A 59 -0.37 19.53 -9.30
C ILE A 59 0.05 20.20 -8.00
N ASP A 60 -0.92 20.73 -7.24
CA ASP A 60 -0.63 21.39 -5.97
C ASP A 60 -0.42 20.42 -4.81
N ALA A 61 -1.01 19.22 -4.90
CA ALA A 61 -1.00 18.25 -3.81
C ALA A 61 -1.20 16.81 -4.27
N VAL A 62 -0.61 15.89 -3.50
CA VAL A 62 -0.97 14.47 -3.46
C VAL A 62 -1.83 14.24 -2.23
N HIS A 63 -2.95 13.54 -2.41
CA HIS A 63 -3.87 13.19 -1.33
C HIS A 63 -4.15 11.69 -1.32
N TRP A 64 -4.05 11.06 -0.15
CA TRP A 64 -4.53 9.70 0.07
C TRP A 64 -5.75 9.69 0.99
N ASP A 65 -6.68 8.80 0.69
CA ASP A 65 -7.81 8.46 1.54
C ASP A 65 -7.38 7.52 2.69
N ASP A 66 -8.34 6.83 3.30
CA ASP A 66 -8.18 6.02 4.50
C ASP A 66 -7.81 4.55 4.26
N TYR A 67 -7.73 4.10 3.00
CA TYR A 67 -7.55 2.68 2.68
C TYR A 67 -6.09 2.20 2.68
N PHE A 68 -5.52 1.88 3.84
CA PHE A 68 -4.20 1.26 3.97
C PHE A 68 -4.28 -0.28 4.00
N TYR A 69 -4.20 -0.89 5.17
CA TYR A 69 -4.63 -2.28 5.36
C TYR A 69 -6.17 -2.33 5.34
N PRO A 70 -6.78 -3.41 4.82
CA PRO A 70 -8.23 -3.55 4.88
C PRO A 70 -8.71 -3.65 6.33
N TYR A 71 -9.94 -3.18 6.58
CA TYR A 71 -10.56 -3.29 7.89
C TYR A 71 -10.69 -4.76 8.31
N PRO A 72 -10.29 -5.11 9.55
CA PRO A 72 -10.30 -6.49 10.00
C PRO A 72 -11.74 -7.01 10.07
N VAL A 73 -11.95 -8.22 9.57
CA VAL A 73 -13.18 -9.00 9.73
C VAL A 73 -12.89 -10.20 10.61
N ALA A 74 -13.79 -10.43 11.57
CA ALA A 74 -13.70 -11.53 12.52
C ALA A 74 -13.60 -12.87 11.78
N GLY A 75 -12.60 -13.68 12.16
CA GLY A 75 -12.35 -14.99 11.54
C GLY A 75 -11.65 -14.94 10.19
N GLN A 76 -11.33 -13.76 9.65
CA GLN A 76 -10.59 -13.63 8.40
C GLN A 76 -9.29 -12.85 8.63
N PRO A 77 -8.14 -13.54 8.80
CA PRO A 77 -6.84 -12.88 8.85
C PRO A 77 -6.46 -12.35 7.47
N PHE A 78 -5.77 -11.20 7.44
CA PHE A 78 -5.07 -10.76 6.24
C PHE A 78 -3.80 -11.62 6.09
N ASP A 79 -3.69 -12.36 4.99
CA ASP A 79 -2.63 -13.35 4.76
C ASP A 79 -1.31 -12.69 4.35
N ASP A 80 -0.62 -12.16 5.35
CA ASP A 80 0.73 -11.62 5.24
C ASP A 80 1.75 -12.41 6.07
N ASP A 81 1.46 -13.68 6.37
CA ASP A 81 2.29 -14.56 7.21
C ASP A 81 3.74 -14.62 6.74
N ARG A 82 3.93 -14.84 5.44
CA ARG A 82 5.27 -14.94 4.83
C ARG A 82 6.04 -13.62 4.95
N ALA A 83 5.38 -12.49 4.69
CA ALA A 83 6.00 -11.18 4.79
C ALA A 83 6.34 -10.84 6.26
N PHE A 84 5.45 -11.19 7.20
CA PHE A 84 5.71 -11.01 8.63
C PHE A 84 6.88 -11.87 9.11
N ALA A 85 6.99 -13.11 8.66
CA ALA A 85 8.13 -13.98 9.00
C ALA A 85 9.47 -13.43 8.48
N LEU A 86 9.48 -12.75 7.33
CA LEU A 86 10.69 -12.20 6.72
C LEU A 86 11.09 -10.83 7.29
N TYR A 87 10.11 -9.96 7.54
CA TYR A 87 10.35 -8.53 7.84
C TYR A 87 9.82 -8.07 9.21
N GLY A 88 9.19 -8.97 9.96
CA GLY A 88 8.51 -8.64 11.23
C GLY A 88 9.34 -8.89 12.49
N GLY A 89 10.54 -9.49 12.39
CA GLY A 89 11.32 -9.96 13.53
C GLY A 89 11.71 -8.89 14.56
N ASP A 90 11.82 -7.62 14.12
CA ASP A 90 12.17 -6.49 14.99
C ASP A 90 10.96 -5.85 15.68
N PHE A 91 9.76 -6.40 15.51
CA PHE A 91 8.52 -5.85 16.06
C PHE A 91 7.95 -6.74 17.16
N PRO A 92 7.35 -6.14 18.20
CA PRO A 92 6.78 -6.90 19.32
C PRO A 92 5.59 -7.78 18.90
N ASP A 93 4.86 -7.36 17.88
CA ASP A 93 3.73 -8.09 17.33
C ASP A 93 3.47 -7.69 15.87
N ARG A 94 2.60 -8.46 15.21
CA ARG A 94 2.21 -8.20 13.82
C ARG A 94 1.48 -6.86 13.65
N ALA A 95 0.72 -6.41 14.64
CA ALA A 95 -0.01 -5.15 14.53
C ALA A 95 0.96 -3.95 14.52
N ALA A 96 2.01 -3.98 15.34
CA ALA A 96 3.08 -2.99 15.35
C ALA A 96 3.85 -2.97 14.03
N TRP A 97 4.16 -4.15 13.48
CA TRP A 97 4.78 -4.27 12.16
C TRP A 97 3.88 -3.71 11.03
N ARG A 98 2.59 -4.04 11.03
CA ARG A 98 1.63 -3.51 10.03
C ARG A 98 1.52 -1.98 10.10
N ARG A 99 1.42 -1.41 11.32
CA ARG A 99 1.45 0.05 11.51
C ARG A 99 2.74 0.66 10.95
N HIS A 100 3.87 0.04 11.26
CA HIS A 100 5.16 0.49 10.75
C HIS A 100 5.25 0.45 9.22
N ASN A 101 4.70 -0.57 8.56
CA ASN A 101 4.67 -0.62 7.09
C ASN A 101 3.92 0.57 6.48
N THR A 102 2.80 0.97 7.10
CA THR A 102 2.06 2.18 6.73
C THR A 102 2.88 3.45 7.01
N ASP A 103 3.51 3.55 8.19
CA ASP A 103 4.36 4.69 8.54
C ASP A 103 5.53 4.86 7.57
N GLN A 104 6.15 3.75 7.13
CA GLN A 104 7.21 3.76 6.13
C GLN A 104 6.72 4.30 4.80
N LEU A 105 5.62 3.77 4.26
CA LEU A 105 5.03 4.26 3.02
C LEU A 105 4.83 5.79 3.07
N VAL A 106 4.24 6.30 4.15
CA VAL A 106 3.96 7.73 4.33
C VAL A 106 5.26 8.53 4.41
N ARG A 107 6.23 8.07 5.22
CA ARG A 107 7.52 8.74 5.41
C ARG A 107 8.33 8.79 4.12
N GLU A 108 8.47 7.65 3.44
CA GLU A 108 9.23 7.46 2.22
C GLU A 108 8.63 8.28 1.07
N THR A 109 7.30 8.22 0.88
CA THR A 109 6.58 9.05 -0.10
C THR A 109 6.79 10.53 0.17
N SER A 110 6.60 10.97 1.42
CA SER A 110 6.76 12.38 1.81
C SER A 110 8.19 12.87 1.54
N ALA A 111 9.20 12.05 1.83
CA ALA A 111 10.60 12.37 1.57
C ALA A 111 10.92 12.44 0.06
N ARG A 112 10.40 11.50 -0.73
CA ARG A 112 10.57 11.48 -2.19
C ARG A 112 9.86 12.66 -2.85
N LEU A 113 8.64 12.98 -2.44
CA LEU A 113 7.86 14.12 -2.95
C LEU A 113 8.62 15.43 -2.73
N ARG A 114 9.13 15.66 -1.50
CA ARG A 114 9.91 16.86 -1.18
C ARG A 114 11.15 17.02 -2.06
N ARG A 115 11.79 15.91 -2.46
CA ARG A 115 12.93 15.95 -3.39
C ARG A 115 12.50 16.23 -4.82
N LEU A 116 11.37 15.68 -5.25
CA LEU A 116 10.87 15.77 -6.62
C LEU A 116 10.28 17.17 -6.91
N LYS A 117 9.35 17.64 -6.06
CA LYS A 117 8.70 18.95 -6.18
C LYS A 117 8.40 19.52 -4.78
N PRO A 118 9.30 20.33 -4.20
CA PRO A 118 9.20 20.80 -2.81
C PRO A 118 7.93 21.59 -2.46
N HIS A 119 7.29 22.22 -3.44
CA HIS A 119 6.07 23.00 -3.25
C HIS A 119 4.79 22.14 -3.22
N VAL A 120 4.86 20.88 -3.68
CA VAL A 120 3.69 19.98 -3.72
C VAL A 120 3.40 19.47 -2.32
N ARG A 121 2.16 19.66 -1.88
CA ARG A 121 1.72 19.22 -0.55
C ARG A 121 1.39 17.73 -0.53
N PHE A 122 1.50 17.11 0.64
CA PHE A 122 1.07 15.73 0.86
C PHE A 122 0.13 15.66 2.05
N GLY A 123 -1.04 15.07 1.84
CA GLY A 123 -2.05 14.91 2.87
C GLY A 123 -2.69 13.52 2.86
N ILE A 124 -3.19 13.12 4.02
CA ILE A 124 -3.91 11.86 4.21
C ILE A 124 -5.20 12.19 4.97
N SER A 125 -6.32 11.64 4.53
CA SER A 125 -7.59 11.70 5.25
C SER A 125 -7.83 10.34 5.95
N PRO A 126 -7.36 10.14 7.19
CA PRO A 126 -7.57 8.88 7.90
C PRO A 126 -9.02 8.74 8.36
N PHE A 127 -9.35 7.54 8.84
CA PHE A 127 -10.61 7.31 9.55
C PHE A 127 -10.73 8.23 10.78
N GLY A 128 -11.95 8.65 11.11
CA GLY A 128 -12.21 9.69 12.12
C GLY A 128 -11.99 9.28 13.58
N VAL A 129 -11.48 8.07 13.85
CA VAL A 129 -11.24 7.54 15.20
C VAL A 129 -9.86 6.87 15.22
N TRP A 130 -9.03 7.20 16.22
CA TRP A 130 -7.66 6.70 16.40
C TRP A 130 -7.47 6.06 17.78
#